data_AF-T1AGZ8-F1
#
_entry.id   AF-T1AGZ8-F1
#
_cell.length_a   1.000
_cell.length_b   1.000
_cell.length_c   1.000
_cell.angle_alpha   90.00
_cell.angle_beta   90.00
_cell.angle_gamma   90.00
#
_symmetry.space_group_name_H-M   'P 1'
#
loop_
_entity.id
_entity.type
_entity.pdbx_description
1 polymer ?
#
loop_
_entity_poly.entity_id
_entity_poly.type
_entity_poly.pdbx_seq_one_letter_code
_entity_poly.pdbx_strand_id
1 'polypeptide(L)'
;MRILMVGDIYGRPGRDMLRETLAGIRRQYAIDFTIVNGENAAAGFGLTRSVYDEIRTAGADVVTLGNHTWDKREILEFIDAEPELLRP
;
A
#
# COMPACT_ATOMS: atom_id res chain seq x y z
N MET A 1 1.36 -21.72 1.79
CA MET A 1 1.49 -20.28 1.50
C MET A 1 0.19 -19.60 1.87
N ARG A 2 0.22 -18.62 2.78
CA ARG A 2 -0.92 -17.82 3.23
C ARG A 2 -0.73 -16.39 2.75
N ILE A 3 -1.72 -15.88 2.02
CA ILE A 3 -1.70 -14.53 1.46
C ILE A 3 -2.72 -13.69 2.22
N LEU A 4 -2.30 -12.49 2.62
CA LEU A 4 -3.19 -11.45 3.15
C LEU A 4 -3.37 -10.38 2.07
N MET A 5 -4.63 -10.04 1.80
CA MET A 5 -4.96 -8.87 1.00
C MET A 5 -5.65 -7.85 1.89
N VAL A 6 -5.07 -6.66 1.97
CA VAL A 6 -5.65 -5.49 2.63
C VAL A 6 -6.31 -4.64 1.56
N GLY A 7 -7.58 -4.31 1.79
CA GLY A 7 -8.31 -3.38 0.93
C GLY A 7 -7.75 -1.96 1.02
N ASP A 8 -8.52 -1.01 0.49
CA ASP A 8 -8.10 0.38 0.34
C ASP A 8 -7.59 1.01 1.63
N ILE A 9 -6.32 1.41 1.58
CA ILE A 9 -5.74 2.31 2.57
C ILE A 9 -6.22 3.72 2.27
N TYR A 10 -7.06 4.27 3.14
CA TYR A 10 -7.70 5.56 2.93
C TYR A 10 -7.10 6.66 3.82
N GLY A 11 -6.31 7.54 3.21
CA GLY A 11 -5.70 8.70 3.88
C GLY A 11 -4.86 8.35 5.11
N ARG A 12 -4.61 9.34 5.97
CA ARG A 12 -3.80 9.15 7.20
C ARG A 12 -4.36 8.08 8.14
N PRO A 13 -5.67 8.02 8.44
CA PRO A 13 -6.20 7.01 9.36
C PRO A 13 -5.95 5.57 8.88
N GLY A 14 -6.09 5.31 7.57
CA GLY A 14 -5.78 4.00 7.01
C GLY A 14 -4.31 3.62 7.16
N ARG A 15 -3.41 4.58 6.93
CA ARG A 15 -1.96 4.34 7.08
C ARG A 15 -1.55 4.09 8.53
N ASP A 16 -2.09 4.87 9.46
CA ASP A 16 -1.85 4.67 10.90
C ASP A 16 -2.33 3.27 11.34
N MET A 17 -3.52 2.85 10.91
CA MET A 17 -4.04 1.50 11.18
C MET A 17 -3.13 0.40 10.61
N LEU A 18 -2.68 0.55 9.36
CA LEU A 18 -1.79 -0.40 8.71
C LEU A 18 -0.48 -0.55 9.50
N ARG A 19 0.16 0.57 9.84
CA ARG A 19 1.41 0.63 10.60
C ARG A 19 1.30 -0.06 11.95
N GLU A 20 0.17 0.10 12.64
CA GLU A 20 -0.01 -0.41 14.01
C GLU A 20 -0.42 -1.88 14.05
N THR A 21 -1.13 -2.37 13.04
CA THR A 21 -1.78 -3.70 13.12
C THR A 21 -1.17 -4.77 12.22
N LEU A 22 -0.60 -4.40 11.08
CA LEU A 22 -0.23 -5.38 10.04
C LEU A 22 0.79 -6.41 10.55
N ALA A 23 1.84 -5.96 11.25
CA ALA A 23 2.85 -6.87 11.80
C ALA A 23 2.26 -7.87 12.81
N GLY A 24 1.26 -7.46 13.60
CA GLY A 24 0.54 -8.33 14.53
C GLY A 24 -0.28 -9.38 13.80
N ILE A 25 -1.06 -8.96 12.80
CA ILE A 25 -1.88 -9.85 11.96
C ILE A 25 -0.98 -10.87 11.24
N ARG A 26 0.13 -10.42 10.64
CA ARG A 26 1.08 -11.30 9.95
C ARG A 26 1.59 -12.42 10.87
N ARG A 27 1.96 -12.09 12.11
CA ARG A 27 2.40 -13.08 13.12
C ARG A 27 1.27 -14.01 13.54
N GLN A 28 0.09 -13.46 13.86
CA GLN A 28 -1.05 -14.23 14.37
C GLN A 28 -1.53 -15.28 13.38
N TYR A 29 -1.57 -14.94 12.09
CA TYR A 29 -2.10 -15.82 11.05
C TYR A 29 -1.00 -16.51 10.23
N ALA A 30 0.28 -16.32 10.58
CA ALA A 30 1.44 -16.81 9.84
C ALA A 30 1.34 -16.50 8.34
N ILE A 31 1.17 -15.21 8.02
CA ILE A 31 1.05 -14.71 6.64
C ILE A 31 2.43 -14.71 5.98
N ASP A 32 2.52 -15.32 4.80
CA ASP A 32 3.75 -15.43 4.00
C ASP A 32 3.90 -14.26 3.02
N PHE A 33 2.79 -13.67 2.56
CA PHE A 33 2.78 -12.59 1.57
C PHE A 33 1.60 -11.63 1.77
N THR A 34 1.86 -10.33 1.66
CA THR A 34 0.89 -9.25 1.93
C THR A 34 0.73 -8.35 0.71
N ILE A 35 -0.50 -8.19 0.25
CA ILE A 35 -0.90 -7.26 -0.81
C ILE A 35 -1.72 -6.14 -0.16
N VAL A 36 -1.44 -4.89 -0.52
CA VAL A 36 -2.16 -3.73 0.02
C VAL A 36 -2.62 -2.82 -1.12
N ASN A 37 -3.91 -2.47 -1.18
CA ASN A 37 -4.38 -1.44 -2.10
C ASN A 37 -4.06 -0.04 -1.55
N GLY A 38 -3.21 0.70 -2.24
CA GLY A 38 -2.76 2.04 -1.87
C GLY A 38 -3.44 3.19 -2.61
N GLU A 39 -4.49 2.95 -3.42
CA GLU A 39 -5.00 3.97 -4.36
C GLU A 39 -5.58 5.23 -3.70
N ASN A 40 -5.94 5.16 -2.41
CA ASN A 40 -6.52 6.27 -1.66
C ASN A 40 -5.58 6.76 -0.53
N ALA A 41 -4.33 6.31 -0.51
CA ALA A 41 -3.47 6.46 0.65
C ALA A 41 -2.95 7.90 0.81
N ALA A 42 -2.78 8.65 -0.28
CA ALA A 42 -2.28 10.03 -0.25
C ALA A 42 -3.42 11.07 -0.08
N ALA A 43 -3.88 11.23 1.15
CA ALA A 43 -4.95 12.17 1.51
C ALA A 43 -6.29 11.90 0.78
N GLY A 44 -6.60 10.62 0.53
CA GLY A 44 -7.89 10.16 0.01
C GLY A 44 -7.91 9.84 -1.49
N PHE A 45 -6.85 10.15 -2.24
CA PHE A 45 -6.76 9.88 -3.67
C PHE A 45 -5.29 9.81 -4.12
N GLY A 46 -4.94 8.80 -4.89
CA GLY A 46 -3.59 8.52 -5.39
C GLY A 46 -2.57 8.14 -4.33
N LEU A 47 -1.30 8.14 -4.75
CA LEU A 47 -0.15 7.71 -3.97
C LEU A 47 1.05 8.65 -4.21
N THR A 48 1.77 9.01 -3.15
CA THR A 48 3.07 9.73 -3.24
C THR A 48 4.21 8.77 -2.88
N ARG A 49 5.46 9.13 -3.22
CA ARG A 49 6.64 8.31 -2.89
C ARG A 49 6.74 8.01 -1.41
N SER A 50 6.59 9.04 -0.58
CA SER A 50 6.66 8.93 0.87
C SER A 50 5.60 7.98 1.46
N VAL A 51 4.39 8.00 0.90
CA VAL A 51 3.29 7.13 1.34
C VAL A 51 3.49 5.70 0.85
N TYR A 52 3.99 5.50 -0.36
CA TYR A 52 4.39 4.18 -0.85
C TYR A 52 5.44 3.54 0.09
N ASP A 53 6.49 4.29 0.42
CA ASP A 53 7.56 3.83 1.32
C ASP A 53 7.00 3.51 2.73
N GLU A 54 6.03 4.30 3.23
CA GLU A 54 5.33 4.05 4.50
C GLU A 54 4.59 2.70 4.47
N ILE A 55 3.85 2.41 3.40
CA ILE A 55 3.09 1.17 3.22
C ILE A 55 4.03 -0.05 3.11
N ARG A 56 5.12 0.07 2.34
CA ARG A 56 6.14 -0.99 2.22
C ARG A 56 6.81 -1.26 3.57
N THR A 57 7.19 -0.21 4.30
CA THR A 57 7.80 -0.31 5.63
C THR A 57 6.86 -0.93 6.66
N ALA A 58 5.54 -0.70 6.56
CA ALA A 58 4.55 -1.36 7.41
C ALA A 58 4.46 -2.88 7.17
N GLY A 59 5.01 -3.37 6.06
CA GLY A 59 5.11 -4.80 5.74
C GLY A 59 4.21 -5.23 4.58
N ALA A 60 3.78 -4.33 3.70
CA ALA A 60 3.23 -4.72 2.41
C ALA A 60 4.35 -5.29 1.54
N ASP A 61 4.15 -6.46 0.95
CA ASP A 61 5.11 -7.06 0.00
C ASP A 61 4.87 -6.51 -1.42
N VAL A 62 3.60 -6.28 -1.77
CA VAL A 62 3.17 -5.60 -3.01
C VAL A 62 2.12 -4.54 -2.70
N VAL A 63 2.19 -3.43 -3.42
CA VAL A 63 1.18 -2.36 -3.39
C VAL A 63 0.43 -2.37 -4.73
N THR A 64 -0.88 -2.51 -4.68
CA THR A 64 -1.74 -2.36 -5.87
C THR A 64 -2.41 -1.00 -5.86
N LEU A 65 -2.80 -0.54 -7.04
CA LEU A 65 -3.58 0.68 -7.23
C LEU A 65 -4.89 0.38 -7.99
N GLY A 66 -5.67 1.43 -8.24
CA GLY A 66 -6.95 1.35 -8.93
C GLY A 66 -7.21 2.59 -9.78
N ASN A 67 -8.45 3.08 -9.78
CA ASN A 67 -8.85 4.21 -10.62
C ASN A 67 -8.20 5.54 -10.19
N HIS A 68 -7.76 5.66 -8.93
CA HIS A 68 -7.09 6.87 -8.43
C HIS A 68 -5.57 6.89 -8.65
N THR A 69 -5.02 5.95 -9.42
CA THR A 69 -3.57 5.81 -9.69
C THR A 69 -2.92 7.16 -10.04
N TRP A 70 -3.53 7.95 -10.92
CA TRP A 70 -2.89 9.13 -11.53
C TRP A 70 -3.17 10.46 -10.82
N ASP A 71 -3.89 10.46 -9.69
CA ASP A 71 -4.34 11.70 -9.03
C ASP A 71 -3.22 12.48 -8.35
N LYS A 72 -2.08 11.84 -8.09
CA LYS A 72 -0.85 12.49 -7.64
C LYS A 72 0.17 12.48 -8.78
N ARG A 73 0.47 13.66 -9.33
CA ARG A 73 1.41 13.82 -10.45
C ARG A 73 2.79 13.19 -10.19
N GLU A 74 3.24 13.23 -8.95
CA GLU A 74 4.50 12.64 -8.47
C GLU A 74 4.60 11.13 -8.78
N ILE A 75 3.48 10.42 -8.89
CA ILE A 75 3.51 8.98 -9.18
C ILE A 75 4.23 8.65 -10.49
N LEU A 76 4.17 9.56 -11.46
CA LEU A 76 4.84 9.42 -12.75
C LEU A 76 6.37 9.40 -12.63
N GLU A 77 6.92 9.89 -11.52
CA GLU A 77 8.37 9.96 -11.30
C GLU A 77 8.95 8.61 -10.84
N PHE A 78 8.13 7.73 -10.27
CA PHE A 78 8.63 6.51 -9.62
C PHE A 78 7.87 5.23 -9.96
N ILE A 79 6.66 5.29 -10.54
CA ILE A 79 5.84 4.10 -10.77
C ILE A 79 6.52 3.04 -11.63
N ASP A 80 7.32 3.44 -12.63
CA ASP A 80 8.05 2.52 -13.50
C ASP A 80 9.34 1.96 -12.87
N ALA A 81 9.79 2.56 -11.76
CA ALA A 81 11.01 2.15 -11.05
C ALA A 81 10.74 1.13 -9.94
N GLU A 82 9.48 0.99 -9.50
CA GLU A 82 9.08 0.17 -8.36
C GLU A 82 8.37 -1.11 -8.82
N PRO A 83 9.07 -2.26 -8.93
CA PRO A 83 8.49 -3.50 -9.45
C PRO A 83 7.37 -4.07 -8.55
N GLU A 84 7.31 -3.68 -7.28
CA GLU A 84 6.25 -4.10 -6.35
C GLU A 84 5.06 -3.13 -6.32
N LEU A 85 5.03 -2.11 -7.17
CA LEU A 85 3.90 -1.19 -7.34
C LEU A 85 3.15 -1.52 -8.63
N LEU A 86 1.93 -2.03 -8.50
CA LEU A 86 1.12 -2.50 -9.63
C LEU A 86 -0.07 -1.58 -9.89
N ARG A 87 -0.40 -1.37 -11.16
CA ARG A 87 -1.55 -0.58 -11.62
C ARG A 87 -2.29 -1.28 -12.78
N PRO A 88 -3.58 -0.99 -13.01
CA PRO A 88 -4.32 -1.47 -14.19
C PRO A 88 -3.76 -0.99 -15.54
#